data_AF-N0BH20-F1
#
_entry.id   AF-N0BH20-F1
#
_cell.length_a   1.000
_cell.length_b   1.000
_cell.length_c   1.000
_cell.angle_alpha   90.00
_cell.angle_beta   90.00
_cell.angle_gamma   90.00
#
_symmetry.space_group_name_H-M   'P 1'
#
loop_
_entity.id
_entity.type
_entity.pdbx_description
1 polymer ?
#
loop_
_entity_poly.entity_id
_entity_poly.type
_entity_poly.pdbx_seq_one_letter_code
_entity_poly.pdbx_strand_id
1 'polypeptide(L)'
;MKLDEKAIKWIIREKKKGTPTKLIAKIENITPQRINQIYKQYKETGGILKLKKPGRSKKELSNNEIKAIKKHTKNIGAMQQFSKQFRKKAIT
;
A
#
# COMPACT_ATOMS: atom_id res chain seq x y z
N MET A 1 -7.25 5.07 -16.91
CA MET A 1 -8.31 4.28 -16.24
C MET A 1 -7.64 3.37 -15.21
N LYS A 2 -8.21 3.19 -14.03
CA LYS A 2 -7.63 2.36 -12.96
C LYS A 2 -8.21 0.95 -13.06
N LEU A 3 -7.34 -0.07 -13.00
CA LEU A 3 -7.77 -1.47 -13.05
C LEU A 3 -8.39 -1.86 -11.70
N ASP A 4 -9.66 -2.22 -11.72
CA ASP A 4 -10.42 -2.65 -10.54
C ASP A 4 -10.63 -4.18 -10.51
N GLU A 5 -11.00 -4.73 -9.35
CA GLU A 5 -11.24 -6.17 -9.20
C GLU A 5 -12.34 -6.71 -10.12
N LYS A 6 -13.38 -5.90 -10.39
CA LYS A 6 -14.45 -6.25 -11.33
C LYS A 6 -13.92 -6.40 -12.75
N ALA A 7 -13.08 -5.47 -13.20
CA ALA A 7 -12.42 -5.51 -14.51
C ALA A 7 -11.52 -6.74 -14.62
N ILE A 8 -10.73 -7.07 -13.59
CA ILE A 8 -9.89 -8.28 -13.56
C ILE A 8 -10.74 -9.55 -13.72
N LYS A 9 -11.84 -9.68 -12.97
CA LYS A 9 -12.74 -10.83 -13.08
C LYS A 9 -13.33 -10.95 -14.49
N TRP A 10 -13.74 -9.82 -15.06
CA TRP A 10 -14.28 -9.77 -16.42
C TRP A 10 -13.24 -10.18 -17.47
N ILE A 11 -12.02 -9.65 -17.39
CA ILE A 11 -10.89 -10.01 -18.27
C ILE A 11 -10.62 -11.53 -18.22
N ILE A 12 -10.55 -12.11 -17.02
CA ILE A 12 -10.31 -13.56 -16.87
C ILE A 12 -11.46 -14.36 -17.51
N ARG A 13 -12.71 -13.95 -17.29
CA ARG A 13 -13.88 -14.59 -17.89
C ARG A 13 -13.84 -14.55 -19.41
N GLU A 14 -13.53 -13.40 -20.01
CA GLU A 14 -13.45 -13.25 -21.46
C GLU A 14 -12.27 -14.03 -22.05
N LYS A 15 -11.11 -14.04 -21.38
CA LYS A 15 -9.97 -14.87 -21.79
C LYS A 15 -10.30 -16.36 -21.75
N LYS A 16 -11.09 -16.82 -20.78
CA LYS A 16 -11.57 -18.22 -20.72
C LYS A 16 -12.50 -18.58 -21.87
N LYS A 17 -13.30 -17.63 -22.36
CA LYS A 17 -14.16 -17.82 -23.54
C LYS A 17 -13.40 -17.85 -24.86
N GLY A 18 -12.11 -17.49 -24.85
CA GLY A 18 -11.29 -17.40 -26.06
C GLY A 18 -11.33 -16.02 -26.74
N THR A 19 -11.91 -15.00 -26.10
CA THR A 19 -11.99 -13.65 -26.67
C THR A 19 -10.57 -13.10 -26.98
N PRO A 20 -10.34 -12.50 -28.16
CA PRO A 20 -9.02 -11.98 -28.52
C PRO A 20 -8.56 -10.88 -27.55
N THR A 21 -7.29 -10.94 -27.11
CA THR A 21 -6.72 -9.94 -26.18
C THR A 21 -6.85 -8.50 -26.70
N LYS A 22 -6.72 -8.28 -28.02
CA LYS A 22 -6.86 -6.95 -28.63
C LYS A 22 -8.26 -6.36 -28.44
N LEU A 23 -9.30 -7.19 -28.42
CA LEU A 23 -10.68 -6.75 -28.25
C LEU A 23 -10.97 -6.39 -26.79
N ILE A 24 -10.50 -7.24 -25.87
CA ILE A 24 -10.54 -6.98 -24.42
C ILE A 24 -9.79 -5.68 -24.09
N ALA A 25 -8.61 -5.47 -24.69
CA ALA A 25 -7.80 -4.26 -24.52
C ALA A 25 -8.53 -2.98 -24.91
N LYS A 26 -9.26 -3.02 -26.05
CA LYS A 26 -10.05 -1.88 -26.52
C LYS A 26 -11.22 -1.57 -25.60
N ILE A 27 -11.94 -2.59 -25.12
CA ILE A 27 -13.12 -2.42 -24.26
C ILE A 27 -12.73 -1.84 -22.90
N GLU A 28 -11.72 -2.43 -22.25
CA GLU A 28 -11.28 -2.00 -20.91
C GLU A 28 -10.34 -0.79 -20.95
N ASN A 29 -9.91 -0.37 -22.15
CA ASN A 29 -8.90 0.67 -22.36
C ASN A 29 -7.59 0.39 -21.59
N ILE A 30 -7.10 -0.84 -21.72
CA ILE A 30 -5.90 -1.37 -21.06
C ILE A 30 -4.96 -1.96 -22.10
N THR A 31 -3.65 -1.86 -21.86
CA THR A 31 -2.66 -2.42 -22.77
C THR A 31 -2.78 -3.96 -22.87
N PRO A 32 -2.62 -4.55 -24.07
CA PRO A 32 -2.64 -6.01 -24.25
C PRO A 32 -1.65 -6.76 -23.35
N GLN A 33 -0.49 -6.16 -23.08
CA GLN A 33 0.52 -6.72 -22.17
C GLN A 33 -0.02 -6.90 -20.76
N ARG A 34 -0.73 -5.89 -20.23
CA ARG A 34 -1.30 -5.97 -18.89
C ARG A 34 -2.38 -7.05 -18.77
N ILE A 35 -3.21 -7.22 -19.80
CA ILE A 35 -4.18 -8.31 -19.88
C ILE A 35 -3.49 -9.68 -19.86
N ASN A 36 -2.43 -9.85 -20.66
CA ASN A 36 -1.67 -11.10 -20.68
C ASN A 36 -1.00 -11.39 -19.32
N GLN A 37 -0.49 -10.36 -18.64
CA GLN A 37 0.09 -10.49 -17.30
C GLN A 37 -0.96 -10.94 -16.27
N ILE A 38 -2.15 -10.32 -16.28
CA ILE A 38 -3.29 -10.70 -15.43
C ILE A 38 -3.65 -12.17 -15.66
N TYR A 39 -3.76 -12.57 -16.93
CA TYR A 39 -4.18 -13.93 -17.28
C TYR A 39 -3.10 -14.98 -16.95
N LYS A 40 -1.82 -14.67 -17.17
CA LYS A 40 -0.70 -15.53 -16.78
C LYS A 40 -0.71 -15.79 -15.27
N GLN A 41 -0.83 -14.72 -14.48
CA GLN A 41 -0.84 -14.83 -13.03
C GLN A 41 -2.07 -15.60 -12.51
N TYR A 42 -3.24 -15.43 -13.15
CA TYR A 42 -4.40 -16.25 -12.87
C TYR A 42 -4.15 -17.74 -13.13
N LYS A 43 -3.50 -18.10 -14.26
CA LYS A 43 -3.15 -19.50 -14.55
C LYS A 43 -2.18 -20.10 -13.53
N GLU A 44 -1.20 -19.33 -13.09
CA GLU A 44 -0.18 -19.78 -12.13
C GLU A 44 -0.74 -19.96 -10.72
N THR A 45 -1.61 -19.03 -10.29
CA THR A 45 -2.09 -19.01 -8.90
C THR A 45 -3.45 -19.68 -8.72
N GLY A 46 -4.21 -19.89 -9.80
CA GLY A 46 -5.60 -20.37 -9.77
C GLY A 46 -6.64 -19.39 -9.21
N GLY A 47 -6.19 -18.36 -8.48
CA GLY A 47 -7.03 -17.36 -7.81
C GLY A 47 -7.10 -16.01 -8.54
N ILE A 48 -8.14 -15.24 -8.21
CA ILE A 48 -8.33 -13.87 -8.69
C ILE A 48 -7.31 -12.96 -7.98
N LEU A 49 -6.67 -12.08 -8.77
CA LEU A 49 -5.72 -11.10 -8.28
C LEU A 49 -6.37 -10.12 -7.32
N LYS A 50 -5.94 -10.13 -6.05
CA LYS A 50 -6.17 -9.03 -5.12
C LYS A 50 -5.11 -7.97 -5.34
N LEU A 51 -5.53 -6.75 -5.67
CA LEU A 51 -4.61 -5.62 -5.84
C LEU A 51 -4.01 -5.26 -4.48
N LYS A 52 -2.68 -5.33 -4.36
CA LYS A 52 -1.99 -4.86 -3.16
C LYS A 52 -2.16 -3.35 -3.03
N LYS A 53 -2.20 -2.87 -1.78
CA LYS A 53 -2.20 -1.43 -1.53
C LYS A 53 -0.96 -0.80 -2.18
N PRO A 54 -1.12 0.21 -3.04
CA PRO A 54 0.02 0.91 -3.61
C PRO A 54 0.81 1.61 -2.50
N GLY A 55 2.14 1.57 -2.60
CA GLY A 55 3.03 2.22 -1.64
C GLY A 55 4.15 1.30 -1.13
N ARG A 56 5.15 1.92 -0.51
CA ARG A 56 6.26 1.19 0.14
C ARG A 56 5.71 0.44 1.36
N SER A 57 6.10 -0.81 1.53
CA SER A 57 5.80 -1.54 2.76
C SER A 57 6.37 -0.80 3.97
N LYS A 58 5.61 -0.77 5.07
CA LYS A 58 6.08 -0.17 6.32
C LYS A 58 7.26 -1.00 6.82
N LYS A 59 8.37 -0.34 7.16
CA LYS A 59 9.48 -0.99 7.87
C LYS A 59 9.02 -1.26 9.30
N GLU A 60 9.09 -2.52 9.74
CA GLU A 60 8.90 -2.86 11.15
C GLU A 60 10.11 -2.34 11.93
N LEU A 61 9.85 -1.54 12.96
CA LEU A 61 10.90 -1.05 13.85
C LEU A 61 11.28 -2.15 14.82
N SER A 62 12.57 -2.38 15.00
CA SER A 62 13.07 -3.30 16.03
C SER A 62 12.70 -2.79 17.42
N ASN A 63 12.53 -3.72 18.38
CA ASN A 63 12.24 -3.39 19.78
C ASN A 63 13.26 -2.38 20.36
N ASN A 64 14.51 -2.42 19.89
CA ASN A 64 15.56 -1.49 20.31
C ASN A 64 15.33 -0.07 19.75
N GLU A 65 14.91 0.04 18.49
CA GLU A 65 14.58 1.33 17.85
C GLU A 65 13.36 1.95 18.55
N ILE A 66 12.33 1.15 18.86
CA ILE A 66 11.14 1.60 19.60
C ILE A 66 11.53 2.09 21.00
N LYS A 67 12.40 1.36 21.71
CA LYS A 67 12.89 1.77 23.05
C LYS A 67 13.69 3.07 22.98
N ALA A 68 14.56 3.24 21.99
CA ALA A 68 15.33 4.47 21.80
C ALA A 68 14.42 5.68 21.53
N ILE A 69 13.43 5.52 20.65
CA ILE A 69 12.42 6.57 20.37
C ILE A 69 11.60 6.90 21.63
N LYS A 70 11.16 5.89 22.39
CA LYS A 70 10.44 6.08 23.65
C LYS A 70 11.27 6.79 24.72
N LYS A 71 12.56 6.48 24.84
CA LYS A 71 13.47 7.16 25.77
C LYS A 71 13.63 8.64 25.40
N HIS A 72 13.86 8.91 24.12
CA HIS A 72 14.05 10.28 23.64
C HIS A 72 12.78 11.13 23.80
N THR A 73 11.61 10.59 23.46
CA THR A 73 10.31 11.30 23.61
C THR A 73 9.96 11.60 25.07
N LYS A 74 10.22 10.68 26.00
CA LYS A 74 10.08 10.94 27.45
C LYS A 74 11.00 12.06 27.94
N ASN A 75 12.26 12.05 27.48
CA ASN A 75 13.23 13.09 27.83
C ASN A 75 12.85 14.46 27.28
N ILE A 76 12.33 14.53 26.04
CA ILE A 76 11.80 15.77 25.45
C ILE A 76 10.61 16.29 26.26
N GLY A 77 9.67 15.42 26.63
CA GLY A 77 8.52 15.81 27.46
C GLY A 77 8.95 16.36 28.82
N ALA A 78 9.92 15.71 29.47
CA ALA A 78 10.51 16.19 30.72
C ALA A 78 11.22 17.56 30.55
N MET A 79 11.96 17.77 29.45
CA MET A 79 12.57 19.05 29.11
C MET A 79 11.54 20.17 28.90
N GLN A 80 10.40 19.86 28.26
CA GLN A 80 9.32 20.81 28.04
C GLN A 80 8.60 21.18 29.35
N GLN A 81 8.42 20.23 30.26
CA GLN A 81 7.83 20.50 31.57
C GLN A 81 8.78 21.32 32.46
N PHE A 82 10.06 20.96 32.48
CA PHE A 82 11.10 21.68 33.20
C PHE A 82 11.18 23.13 32.72
N SER A 83 11.34 23.38 31.41
CA SER A 83 11.40 24.75 30.85
C SER A 83 10.16 25.60 31.13
N LYS A 84 8.95 25.01 31.13
CA LYS A 84 7.71 25.69 31.55
C LYS A 84 7.74 26.11 33.02
N GLN A 85 8.31 25.29 33.89
CA GLN A 85 8.41 25.55 35.33
C GLN A 85 9.37 26.71 35.64
N PHE A 86 10.51 26.81 34.93
CA PHE A 86 11.43 27.95 35.08
C PHE A 86 10.82 29.26 34.57
N ARG A 87 10.09 29.24 33.44
CA ARG A 87 9.38 30.43 32.94
C ARG A 87 8.33 30.95 33.92
N LYS A 88 7.58 30.07 34.59
CA LYS A 88 6.59 30.47 35.60
C LYS A 88 7.23 31.08 36.85
N LYS A 89 8.40 30.60 37.26
CA LYS A 89 9.09 31.05 38.48
C LYS A 89 9.81 32.39 38.32
N ALA A 90 10.08 32.81 37.09
CA ALA A 90 10.74 34.09 36.79
C ALA A 90 9.76 35.28 36.68
N ILE A 91 8.45 35.03 36.76
CA ILE A 91 7.38 36.04 36.64
C ILE A 91 6.75 36.33 38.02
N THR A 92 7.20 35.65 39.07
CA THR A 92 6.75 35.81 40.46
C THR A 92 7.85 36.44 41.29
#